data_AF-A0A098YSV3-F1
#
_entry.id   AF-A0A098YSV3-F1
#
_cell.length_a   1.000
_cell.length_b   1.000
_cell.length_c   1.000
_cell.angle_alpha   90.00
_cell.angle_beta   90.00
_cell.angle_gamma   90.00
#
_symmetry.space_group_name_H-M   'P 1'
#
loop_
_entity.id
_entity.type
_entity.pdbx_description
1 polymer ?
#
loop_
_entity_poly.entity_id
_entity_poly.type
_entity_poly.pdbx_seq_one_letter_code
_entity_poly.pdbx_strand_id
1 'polypeptide(L)'
;MVTVIAILMLLVCFNFLLKQTFGTWKGIAVYTMLIAVFTISTWQIAINQSRTHIAEWFASEPIMQNMAVILSVDIIVQLLFCMVAAREKTRMPQAATFRQKIYYAILQWWPGFAIFPVVFAMLVECIFGLPGLSFSLIAYVLAAVFVVSIPLLTFLLRRLLGDRDVRLEMLFLSNLIVAMIAVVATVRVSTPQNSNSPVNWFATAGVALLLALGVFLGALIRYIKIK
;
A
#
# COMPACT_ATOMS: atom_id res chain seq x y z
N MET A 1 15.02 12.72 6.64
CA MET A 1 13.63 12.20 6.72
C MET A 1 12.95 12.24 5.36
N VAL A 2 12.96 13.37 4.66
CA VAL A 2 12.40 13.51 3.29
C VAL A 2 12.85 12.41 2.32
N THR A 3 14.15 12.07 2.30
CA THR A 3 14.69 11.00 1.44
C THR A 3 14.14 9.61 1.77
N VAL A 4 13.94 9.29 3.04
CA VAL A 4 13.37 7.99 3.47
C VAL A 4 11.91 7.89 3.06
N ILE A 5 11.15 8.97 3.23
CA ILE A 5 9.74 9.03 2.82
C ILE A 5 9.62 8.91 1.30
N ALA A 6 10.46 9.61 0.53
CA ALA A 6 10.49 9.48 -0.93
C ALA A 6 10.78 8.03 -1.39
N ILE A 7 11.75 7.36 -0.73
CA ILE A 7 12.03 5.94 -0.97
C ILE A 7 10.80 5.08 -0.65
N LEU A 8 10.13 5.30 0.49
CA LEU A 8 8.90 4.57 0.84
C LEU A 8 7.79 4.78 -0.20
N MET A 9 7.57 6.01 -0.65
CA MET A 9 6.56 6.33 -1.68
C MET A 9 6.86 5.60 -3.00
N LEU A 10 8.13 5.55 -3.40
CA LEU A 10 8.58 4.81 -4.58
C LEU A 10 8.34 3.30 -4.42
N LEU A 11 8.70 2.72 -3.28
CA LEU A 11 8.49 1.29 -3.04
C LEU A 11 7.00 0.93 -2.97
N VAL A 12 6.15 1.81 -2.41
CA VAL A 12 4.68 1.63 -2.42
C VAL A 12 4.16 1.61 -3.86
N CYS A 13 4.61 2.54 -4.71
CA CYS A 13 4.26 2.53 -6.13
C CYS A 13 4.73 1.25 -6.82
N PHE A 14 5.96 0.81 -6.55
CA PHE A 14 6.52 -0.40 -7.11
C PHE A 14 5.73 -1.65 -6.67
N ASN A 15 5.40 -1.78 -5.38
CA ASN A 15 4.58 -2.87 -4.85
C ASN A 15 3.18 -2.88 -5.45
N PHE A 16 2.56 -1.71 -5.58
CA PHE A 16 1.26 -1.56 -6.23
C PHE A 16 1.31 -2.07 -7.67
N LEU A 17 2.30 -1.65 -8.45
CA LEU A 17 2.47 -2.09 -9.84
C LEU A 17 2.76 -3.60 -9.94
N LEU A 18 3.63 -4.14 -9.09
CA LEU A 18 3.91 -5.57 -9.01
C LEU A 18 2.65 -6.37 -8.67
N LYS A 19 1.86 -5.93 -7.70
CA LYS A 19 0.59 -6.55 -7.33
C LYS A 19 -0.40 -6.52 -8.48
N GLN A 20 -0.46 -5.42 -9.22
CA GLN A 20 -1.32 -5.27 -10.40
C GLN A 20 -0.95 -6.27 -11.52
N THR A 21 0.31 -6.74 -11.58
CA THR A 21 0.70 -7.76 -12.56
C THR A 21 -0.06 -9.09 -12.40
N PHE A 22 -0.59 -9.39 -11.21
CA PHE A 22 -1.41 -10.58 -10.94
C PHE A 22 -2.90 -10.38 -11.23
N GLY A 23 -3.36 -9.13 -11.43
CA GLY A 23 -4.76 -8.80 -11.70
C GLY A 23 -5.20 -9.11 -13.14
N THR A 24 -6.50 -9.27 -13.37
CA THR A 24 -7.05 -9.29 -14.74
C THR A 24 -6.96 -7.90 -15.37
N TRP A 25 -6.88 -7.79 -16.70
CA TRP A 25 -6.88 -6.49 -17.40
C TRP A 25 -8.06 -5.60 -17.02
N LYS A 26 -9.23 -6.20 -16.75
CA LYS A 26 -10.40 -5.49 -16.22
C LYS A 26 -10.13 -4.90 -14.83
N GLY A 27 -9.53 -5.68 -13.93
CA GLY A 27 -9.12 -5.20 -12.61
C GLY A 27 -8.12 -4.04 -12.71
N ILE A 28 -7.12 -4.16 -13.59
CA ILE A 28 -6.15 -3.09 -13.87
C ILE A 28 -6.90 -1.80 -14.27
N ALA A 29 -7.79 -1.91 -15.26
CA ALA A 29 -8.56 -0.76 -15.75
C ALA A 29 -9.42 -0.10 -14.66
N VAL A 30 -10.07 -0.91 -13.80
CA VAL A 30 -10.87 -0.39 -12.68
C VAL A 30 -10.01 0.39 -11.69
N TYR A 31 -8.87 -0.14 -11.25
CA TYR A 31 -8.01 0.57 -10.29
C TYR A 31 -7.39 1.81 -10.88
N THR A 32 -6.95 1.74 -12.13
CA THR A 32 -6.41 2.88 -12.86
C THR A 32 -7.44 4.00 -12.98
N MET A 33 -8.70 3.67 -13.30
CA MET A 33 -9.80 4.64 -13.31
C MET A 33 -10.08 5.20 -11.92
N LEU A 34 -10.04 4.36 -10.88
CA LEU A 34 -10.26 4.81 -9.50
C LEU A 34 -9.18 5.83 -9.08
N ILE A 35 -7.91 5.57 -9.39
CA ILE A 35 -6.79 6.50 -9.15
C ILE A 35 -6.98 7.80 -9.94
N ALA A 36 -7.42 7.72 -11.20
CA ALA A 36 -7.68 8.89 -12.02
C ALA A 36 -8.81 9.76 -11.44
N VAL A 37 -9.93 9.14 -11.07
CA VAL A 37 -11.07 9.83 -10.43
C VAL A 37 -10.65 10.44 -9.10
N PHE A 38 -9.88 9.72 -8.27
CA PHE A 38 -9.33 10.25 -7.02
C PHE A 38 -8.46 11.49 -7.27
N THR A 39 -7.56 11.44 -8.26
CA THR A 39 -6.69 12.56 -8.65
C THR A 39 -7.52 13.79 -9.06
N ILE A 40 -8.53 13.59 -9.91
CA ILE A 40 -9.42 14.67 -10.38
C ILE A 40 -10.33 15.19 -9.26
N SER A 41 -10.65 14.39 -8.24
CA SER A 41 -11.55 14.81 -7.16
C SER A 41 -10.80 15.56 -6.05
N THR A 42 -9.53 15.23 -5.84
CA THR A 42 -8.72 15.75 -4.71
C THR A 42 -7.95 17.02 -5.03
N TRP A 43 -7.96 17.53 -6.27
CA TRP A 43 -7.24 18.74 -6.65
C TRP A 43 -7.63 19.99 -5.83
N GLN A 44 -8.91 20.16 -5.48
CA GLN A 44 -9.38 21.25 -4.62
C GLN A 44 -8.76 21.17 -3.22
N ILE A 45 -8.63 19.96 -2.69
CA ILE A 45 -8.00 19.70 -1.40
C ILE A 45 -6.49 19.93 -1.50
N ALA A 46 -5.89 19.58 -2.63
CA ALA A 46 -4.45 19.74 -2.91
C ALA A 46 -4.02 21.20 -2.98
N ILE A 47 -4.83 22.09 -3.58
CA ILE A 47 -4.52 23.53 -3.67
C ILE A 47 -4.46 24.19 -2.30
N ASN A 48 -5.29 23.73 -1.37
CA ASN A 48 -5.34 24.25 0.00
C ASN A 48 -4.12 23.84 0.85
N GLN A 49 -3.23 22.98 0.33
CA GLN A 49 -1.98 22.61 1.01
C GLN A 49 -0.87 23.61 0.64
N SER A 50 -0.05 24.05 1.60
CA SER A 50 1.04 25.00 1.33
C SER A 50 2.29 24.34 0.73
N ARG A 51 2.97 25.04 -0.19
CA ARG A 51 4.18 24.60 -0.94
C ARG A 51 5.30 24.00 -0.09
N THR A 52 5.45 24.44 1.15
CA THR A 52 6.68 24.23 1.91
C THR A 52 6.69 22.97 2.76
N HIS A 53 5.62 22.17 2.78
CA HIS A 53 5.51 21.13 3.80
C HIS A 53 4.95 19.77 3.36
N ILE A 54 4.85 19.31 2.11
CA ILE A 54 4.26 17.96 1.91
C ILE A 54 5.13 16.86 2.52
N ALA A 55 6.44 16.87 2.24
CA ALA A 55 7.37 15.94 2.87
C ALA A 55 7.51 16.17 4.38
N GLU A 56 7.33 17.42 4.85
CA GLU A 56 7.36 17.76 6.28
C GLU A 56 6.03 17.46 7.00
N TRP A 57 4.91 17.42 6.26
CA TRP A 57 3.55 17.12 6.70
C TRP A 57 3.35 15.61 6.75
N PHE A 58 3.86 14.86 5.77
CA PHE A 58 4.03 13.41 5.88
C PHE A 58 5.08 13.02 6.93
N ALA A 59 6.08 13.88 7.21
CA ALA A 59 7.00 13.69 8.33
C ALA A 59 6.46 14.20 9.68
N SER A 60 5.28 14.84 9.69
CA SER A 60 4.67 15.26 10.95
C SER A 60 4.27 14.02 11.74
N GLU A 61 4.61 14.01 13.02
CA GLU A 61 4.48 12.83 13.88
C GLU A 61 3.11 12.14 13.83
N PRO A 62 1.96 12.85 13.95
CA PRO A 62 0.66 12.18 13.95
C PRO A 62 0.26 11.63 12.57
N ILE A 63 0.61 12.32 11.49
CA ILE A 63 0.25 11.90 10.13
C ILE A 63 1.11 10.71 9.72
N MET A 64 2.40 10.73 10.03
CA MET A 64 3.29 9.63 9.73
C MET A 64 2.91 8.36 10.50
N GLN A 65 2.47 8.47 11.76
CA GLN A 65 1.98 7.33 12.54
C GLN A 65 0.71 6.73 11.94
N ASN A 66 -0.29 7.56 11.59
CA ASN A 66 -1.52 7.08 10.95
C ASN A 66 -1.24 6.42 9.59
N MET A 67 -0.32 7.00 8.82
CA MET A 67 0.15 6.44 7.55
C MET A 67 0.88 5.12 7.74
N ALA A 68 1.69 4.97 8.79
CA ALA A 68 2.36 3.72 9.12
C ALA A 68 1.37 2.60 9.46
N VAL A 69 0.24 2.90 10.09
CA VAL A 69 -0.83 1.92 10.34
C VAL A 69 -1.43 1.43 9.02
N ILE A 70 -1.80 2.35 8.12
CA ILE A 70 -2.35 2.01 6.79
C ILE A 70 -1.33 1.15 6.02
N LEU A 71 -0.06 1.57 6.01
CA LEU A 71 1.01 0.86 5.34
C LEU A 71 1.24 -0.54 5.94
N SER A 72 1.15 -0.68 7.26
CA SER A 72 1.29 -1.98 7.94
C SER A 72 0.16 -2.94 7.55
N VAL A 73 -1.07 -2.46 7.48
CA VAL A 73 -2.21 -3.27 7.02
C VAL A 73 -1.99 -3.74 5.58
N ASP A 74 -1.56 -2.85 4.70
CA ASP A 74 -1.26 -3.20 3.31
C ASP A 74 -0.16 -4.25 3.19
N ILE A 75 0.94 -4.09 3.92
CA ILE A 75 2.03 -5.07 3.95
C ILE A 75 1.50 -6.43 4.39
N ILE A 76 0.71 -6.48 5.48
CA ILE A 76 0.15 -7.74 5.99
C ILE A 76 -0.75 -8.39 4.93
N VAL A 77 -1.64 -7.64 4.30
CA VAL A 77 -2.54 -8.16 3.26
C VAL A 77 -1.75 -8.66 2.04
N GLN A 78 -0.71 -7.95 1.62
CA GLN A 78 0.13 -8.35 0.49
C GLN A 78 0.98 -9.59 0.82
N LEU A 79 1.55 -9.68 2.03
CA LEU A 79 2.27 -10.88 2.48
C LEU A 79 1.33 -12.08 2.60
N LEU A 80 0.12 -11.90 3.13
CA LEU A 80 -0.91 -12.95 3.16
C LEU A 80 -1.24 -13.44 1.75
N PHE A 81 -1.33 -12.53 0.77
CA PHE A 81 -1.53 -12.91 -0.62
C PHE A 81 -0.38 -13.77 -1.15
N CYS A 82 0.88 -13.37 -0.92
CA CYS A 82 2.05 -14.14 -1.34
C CYS A 82 2.02 -15.55 -0.71
N MET A 83 1.69 -15.66 0.58
CA MET A 83 1.60 -16.95 1.28
C MET A 83 0.48 -17.84 0.74
N VAL A 84 -0.71 -17.28 0.45
CA VAL A 84 -1.82 -18.05 -0.14
C VAL A 84 -1.48 -18.50 -1.56
N ALA A 85 -0.91 -17.60 -2.36
CA ALA A 85 -0.52 -17.87 -3.74
C ALA A 85 0.60 -18.93 -3.83
N ALA A 86 1.57 -18.90 -2.90
CA ALA A 86 2.61 -19.93 -2.80
C ALA A 86 2.03 -21.31 -2.42
N ARG A 87 1.06 -21.35 -1.48
CA ARG A 87 0.44 -22.61 -1.01
C ARG A 87 -0.45 -23.28 -2.06
N GLU A 88 -1.11 -22.51 -2.92
CA GLU A 88 -1.90 -23.06 -4.03
C GLU A 88 -1.03 -23.85 -5.01
N LYS A 89 0.25 -23.50 -5.14
CA LYS A 89 1.21 -24.24 -5.97
C LYS A 89 1.71 -25.53 -5.30
N THR A 90 1.88 -25.53 -3.97
CA THR A 90 2.41 -26.69 -3.22
C THR A 90 1.35 -27.78 -2.97
N ARG A 91 0.07 -27.42 -2.85
CA ARG A 91 -1.03 -28.41 -2.78
C ARG A 91 -1.51 -28.73 -4.18
N MET A 92 -1.60 -30.01 -4.52
CA MET A 92 -2.20 -30.47 -5.78
C MET A 92 -3.55 -29.75 -6.04
N PRO A 93 -3.78 -29.24 -7.26
CA PRO A 93 -4.90 -28.33 -7.60
C PRO A 93 -6.31 -28.93 -7.38
N GLN A 94 -6.40 -30.25 -7.12
CA GLN A 94 -7.65 -30.95 -6.84
C GLN A 94 -8.15 -30.82 -5.39
N ALA A 95 -7.30 -30.38 -4.45
CA ALA A 95 -7.68 -30.21 -3.03
C ALA A 95 -7.94 -28.74 -2.62
N ALA A 96 -7.95 -27.81 -3.58
CA ALA A 96 -8.24 -26.41 -3.32
C ALA A 96 -9.75 -26.23 -3.08
N THR A 97 -10.13 -26.17 -1.80
CA THR A 97 -11.53 -25.97 -1.39
C THR A 97 -12.08 -24.68 -2.00
N PHE A 98 -13.36 -24.64 -2.40
CA PHE A 98 -14.03 -23.44 -2.93
C PHE A 98 -13.75 -22.16 -2.11
N ARG A 99 -13.66 -22.31 -0.78
CA ARG A 99 -13.28 -21.25 0.16
C ARG A 99 -11.90 -20.64 -0.15
N GLN A 100 -10.90 -21.43 -0.49
CA GLN A 100 -9.54 -20.95 -0.81
C GLN A 100 -9.52 -20.11 -2.10
N LYS A 101 -10.32 -20.47 -3.11
CA LYS A 101 -10.48 -19.67 -4.32
C LYS A 101 -11.14 -18.31 -4.04
N ILE A 102 -12.13 -18.29 -3.14
CA ILE A 102 -12.76 -17.04 -2.70
C ILE A 102 -11.76 -16.16 -1.96
N TYR A 103 -11.00 -16.70 -0.99
CA TYR A 103 -9.97 -15.94 -0.30
C TYR A 103 -8.93 -15.38 -1.28
N TYR A 104 -8.47 -16.19 -2.23
CA TYR A 104 -7.55 -15.75 -3.26
C TYR A 104 -8.12 -14.60 -4.10
N ALA A 105 -9.38 -14.71 -4.55
CA ALA A 105 -10.06 -13.66 -5.32
C ALA A 105 -10.20 -12.35 -4.53
N ILE A 106 -10.58 -12.43 -3.25
CA ILE A 106 -10.68 -11.26 -2.36
C ILE A 106 -9.31 -10.59 -2.19
N LEU A 107 -8.26 -11.38 -1.91
CA LEU A 107 -6.90 -10.87 -1.74
C LEU A 107 -6.28 -10.36 -3.04
N GLN A 108 -6.72 -10.85 -4.19
CA GLN A 108 -6.31 -10.34 -5.50
C GLN A 108 -6.93 -8.97 -5.78
N TRP A 109 -8.11 -8.70 -5.21
CA TRP A 109 -8.83 -7.43 -5.33
C TRP A 109 -8.35 -6.34 -4.35
N TRP A 110 -7.32 -6.62 -3.56
CA TRP A 110 -6.69 -5.63 -2.69
C TRP A 110 -5.33 -5.21 -3.25
N PRO A 111 -5.24 -4.12 -4.03
CA PRO A 111 -3.96 -3.68 -4.60
C PRO A 111 -3.11 -2.86 -3.60
N GLY A 112 -3.74 -2.33 -2.54
CA GLY A 112 -3.10 -1.53 -1.48
C GLY A 112 -3.71 -0.13 -1.38
N PHE A 113 -4.05 0.31 -0.17
CA PHE A 113 -4.57 1.64 0.11
C PHE A 113 -3.50 2.73 0.21
N ALA A 114 -2.26 2.37 0.50
CA ALA A 114 -1.14 3.30 0.62
C ALA A 114 -0.82 4.03 -0.69
N ILE A 115 -1.33 3.57 -1.84
CA ILE A 115 -1.14 4.26 -3.12
C ILE A 115 -1.88 5.60 -3.20
N PHE A 116 -3.04 5.75 -2.55
CA PHE A 116 -3.83 6.98 -2.56
C PHE A 116 -3.09 8.19 -1.97
N PRO A 117 -2.52 8.12 -0.77
CA PRO A 117 -1.74 9.22 -0.22
C PRO A 117 -0.48 9.51 -1.04
N VAL A 118 0.13 8.51 -1.69
CA VAL A 118 1.25 8.73 -2.61
C VAL A 118 0.82 9.49 -3.87
N VAL A 119 -0.31 9.11 -4.48
CA VAL A 119 -0.90 9.81 -5.61
C VAL A 119 -1.26 11.26 -5.23
N PHE A 120 -1.81 11.46 -4.04
CA PHE A 120 -2.10 12.81 -3.53
C PHE A 120 -0.82 13.63 -3.37
N ALA A 121 0.24 13.06 -2.80
CA ALA A 121 1.54 13.72 -2.70
C ALA A 121 2.09 14.13 -4.07
N MET A 122 2.04 13.23 -5.07
CA MET A 122 2.44 13.52 -6.44
C MET A 122 1.61 14.64 -7.08
N LEU A 123 0.30 14.67 -6.84
CA LEU A 123 -0.58 15.73 -7.35
C LEU A 123 -0.20 17.10 -6.80
N VAL A 124 0.01 17.18 -5.48
CA VAL A 124 0.39 18.43 -4.82
C VAL A 124 1.78 18.89 -5.29
N GLU A 125 2.74 17.97 -5.42
CA GLU A 125 4.07 18.26 -6.01
C GLU A 125 3.97 18.77 -7.45
N CYS A 126 3.13 18.19 -8.30
CA CYS A 126 2.93 18.65 -9.68
C CYS A 126 2.28 20.04 -9.75
N ILE A 127 1.26 20.28 -8.93
CA ILE A 127 0.55 21.58 -8.85
C ILE A 127 1.54 22.71 -8.51
N PHE A 128 2.46 22.46 -7.59
CA PHE A 128 3.42 23.46 -7.16
C PHE A 128 4.74 23.46 -7.93
N GLY A 129 5.07 22.37 -8.61
CA GLY A 129 6.23 22.28 -9.51
C GLY A 129 6.03 23.01 -10.84
N LEU A 130 4.77 23.21 -11.27
CA LEU A 130 4.40 23.84 -12.54
C LEU A 130 3.62 25.14 -12.32
N PRO A 131 4.25 26.21 -11.80
CA PRO A 131 3.57 27.49 -11.61
C PRO A 131 3.15 28.09 -12.97
N GLY A 132 1.94 28.66 -13.02
CA GLY A 132 1.42 29.36 -14.22
C GLY A 132 0.44 28.56 -15.07
N LEU A 133 0.23 27.26 -14.78
CA LEU A 133 -0.84 26.46 -15.36
C LEU A 133 -2.07 26.43 -14.44
N SER A 134 -3.26 26.19 -15.00
CA SER A 134 -4.46 26.00 -14.19
C SER A 134 -4.39 24.69 -13.42
N PHE A 135 -4.70 24.72 -12.13
CA PHE A 135 -4.62 23.54 -11.26
C PHE A 135 -5.51 22.38 -11.72
N SER A 136 -6.66 22.71 -12.31
CA SER A 136 -7.55 21.72 -12.91
C SER A 136 -6.91 21.02 -14.11
N LEU A 137 -6.20 21.76 -14.97
CA LEU A 137 -5.48 21.17 -16.11
C LEU A 137 -4.38 20.22 -15.62
N ILE A 138 -3.61 20.60 -14.60
CA ILE A 138 -2.58 19.74 -14.00
C ILE A 138 -3.21 18.43 -13.49
N ALA A 139 -4.35 18.50 -12.79
CA ALA A 139 -5.04 17.31 -12.29
C ALA A 139 -5.54 16.40 -13.42
N TYR A 140 -6.11 16.95 -14.49
CA TYR A 140 -6.56 16.17 -15.65
C TYR A 140 -5.39 15.51 -16.40
N VAL A 141 -4.30 16.26 -16.61
CA VAL A 141 -3.09 15.73 -17.26
C VAL A 141 -2.48 14.63 -16.42
N LEU A 142 -2.34 14.82 -15.11
CA LEU A 142 -1.77 13.80 -14.22
C LEU A 142 -2.66 12.54 -14.18
N ALA A 143 -3.98 12.71 -14.15
CA ALA A 143 -4.92 11.59 -14.25
C ALA A 143 -4.78 10.84 -15.58
N ALA A 144 -4.65 11.55 -16.71
CA ALA A 144 -4.41 10.94 -18.01
C ALA A 144 -3.06 10.20 -18.05
N VAL A 145 -2.02 10.75 -17.43
CA VAL A 145 -0.71 10.10 -17.26
C VAL A 145 -0.87 8.80 -16.46
N PHE A 146 -1.61 8.77 -15.36
CA PHE A 146 -1.87 7.53 -14.62
C PHE A 146 -2.65 6.50 -15.44
N VAL A 147 -3.63 6.95 -16.24
CA VAL A 147 -4.42 6.08 -17.13
C VAL A 147 -3.55 5.34 -18.14
N VAL A 148 -2.50 5.98 -18.65
CA VAL A 148 -1.59 5.38 -19.63
C VAL A 148 -0.43 4.65 -18.93
N SER A 149 0.21 5.28 -17.95
CA SER A 149 1.43 4.77 -17.32
C SER A 149 1.20 3.51 -16.48
N ILE A 150 0.13 3.43 -15.68
CA ILE A 150 -0.13 2.26 -14.83
C ILE A 150 -0.26 0.96 -15.65
N PRO A 151 -1.12 0.86 -16.68
CA PRO A 151 -1.20 -0.35 -17.49
C PRO A 151 0.08 -0.60 -18.29
N LEU A 152 0.75 0.45 -18.79
CA LEU A 152 2.01 0.33 -19.52
C LEU A 152 3.14 -0.24 -18.64
N LEU A 153 3.33 0.30 -17.43
CA LEU A 153 4.32 -0.19 -16.47
C LEU A 153 3.96 -1.59 -15.99
N THR A 154 2.68 -1.88 -15.74
CA THR A 154 2.25 -3.23 -15.37
C THR A 154 2.56 -4.24 -16.48
N PHE A 155 2.33 -3.87 -17.74
CA PHE A 155 2.68 -4.68 -18.90
C PHE A 155 4.19 -4.88 -19.02
N LEU A 156 4.97 -3.80 -18.84
CA LEU A 156 6.42 -3.84 -18.87
C LEU A 156 6.98 -4.76 -17.78
N LEU A 157 6.47 -4.67 -16.55
CA LEU A 157 6.87 -5.55 -15.44
C LEU A 157 6.50 -7.00 -15.70
N ARG A 158 5.33 -7.27 -16.29
CA ARG A 158 4.96 -8.63 -16.72
C ARG A 158 5.95 -9.19 -17.73
N ARG A 159 6.42 -8.37 -18.67
CA ARG A 159 7.39 -8.78 -19.69
C ARG A 159 8.80 -8.95 -19.13
N LEU A 160 9.22 -8.06 -18.22
CA LEU A 160 10.56 -8.06 -17.64
C LEU A 160 10.76 -9.22 -16.66
N LEU A 161 9.77 -9.48 -15.79
CA LEU A 161 9.86 -10.50 -14.74
C LEU A 161 9.37 -11.88 -15.21
N GLY A 162 8.61 -11.94 -16.30
CA GLY A 162 8.16 -13.15 -16.99
C GLY A 162 7.36 -14.12 -16.09
N ASP A 163 8.09 -14.90 -15.31
CA ASP A 163 7.56 -15.94 -14.46
C ASP A 163 6.69 -15.38 -13.34
N ARG A 164 5.60 -16.11 -13.06
CA ARG A 164 4.68 -15.76 -11.97
C ARG A 164 5.35 -15.91 -10.60
N ASP A 165 6.29 -16.85 -10.47
CA ASP A 165 7.00 -17.13 -9.23
C ASP A 165 7.96 -16.00 -8.88
N VAL A 166 8.80 -15.57 -9.84
CA VAL A 166 9.73 -14.45 -9.66
C VAL A 166 8.99 -13.17 -9.27
N ARG A 167 7.85 -12.90 -9.91
CA ARG A 167 7.00 -11.75 -9.52
C ARG A 167 6.48 -11.84 -8.09
N LEU A 168 6.18 -13.06 -7.61
CA LEU A 168 5.62 -13.28 -6.28
C LEU A 168 6.72 -13.15 -5.23
N GLU A 169 7.89 -13.72 -5.49
CA GLU A 169 9.09 -13.56 -4.66
C GLU A 169 9.50 -12.09 -4.58
N MET A 170 9.49 -11.37 -5.71
CA MET A 170 9.85 -9.95 -5.72
C MET A 170 8.83 -9.10 -4.97
N LEU A 171 7.53 -9.41 -5.08
CA LEU A 171 6.49 -8.76 -4.28
C LEU A 171 6.66 -9.06 -2.77
N PHE A 172 7.03 -10.29 -2.42
CA PHE A 172 7.29 -10.68 -1.03
C PHE A 172 8.51 -9.94 -0.44
N LEU A 173 9.64 -9.98 -1.14
CA LEU A 173 10.87 -9.32 -0.71
C LEU A 173 10.72 -7.81 -0.65
N SER A 174 10.07 -7.20 -1.65
CA SER A 174 9.84 -5.76 -1.65
C SER A 174 8.92 -5.32 -0.51
N ASN A 175 7.88 -6.10 -0.16
CA ASN A 175 7.07 -5.83 1.04
C ASN A 175 7.87 -5.95 2.34
N LEU A 176 8.81 -6.89 2.41
CA LEU A 176 9.71 -7.01 3.57
C LEU A 176 10.61 -5.77 3.68
N ILE A 177 11.17 -5.29 2.56
CA ILE A 177 11.97 -4.06 2.54
C ILE A 177 11.12 -2.86 2.97
N VAL A 178 9.90 -2.70 2.46
CA VAL A 178 8.98 -1.64 2.91
C VAL A 178 8.72 -1.73 4.40
N ALA A 179 8.48 -2.92 4.94
CA ALA A 179 8.26 -3.12 6.38
C ALA A 179 9.48 -2.67 7.20
N MET A 180 10.68 -3.05 6.78
CA MET A 180 11.92 -2.66 7.46
C MET A 180 12.12 -1.14 7.43
N ILE A 181 11.94 -0.49 6.26
CA ILE A 181 12.07 0.95 6.14
C ILE A 181 10.97 1.68 6.92
N ALA A 182 9.74 1.17 6.91
CA ALA A 182 8.62 1.74 7.66
C ALA A 182 8.90 1.74 9.17
N VAL A 183 9.44 0.64 9.72
CA VAL A 183 9.86 0.56 11.12
C VAL A 183 10.97 1.56 11.43
N VAL A 184 11.97 1.68 10.55
CA VAL A 184 13.06 2.67 10.73
C VAL A 184 12.53 4.10 10.68
N ALA A 185 11.55 4.37 9.81
CA ALA A 185 10.92 5.68 9.70
C ALA A 185 10.11 6.02 10.97
N THR A 186 9.31 5.09 11.50
CA THR A 186 8.49 5.32 12.69
C THR A 186 9.32 5.50 13.95
N VAL A 187 10.36 4.68 14.16
CA VAL A 187 11.25 4.80 15.32
C VAL A 187 11.96 6.16 15.37
N ARG A 188 12.30 6.73 14.21
CA ARG A 188 12.94 8.06 14.13
C ARG A 188 12.00 9.21 14.48
N VAL A 189 10.69 9.00 14.45
CA VAL A 189 9.69 10.01 14.77
C VAL A 189 9.21 9.90 16.21
N SER A 190 9.16 8.69 16.76
CA SER A 190 8.72 8.43 18.15
C SER A 190 9.79 8.70 19.21
N THR A 191 10.91 9.33 18.87
CA THR A 191 11.93 9.77 19.85
C THR A 191 11.90 11.29 20.08
N PRO A 192 10.86 11.85 20.74
CA PRO A 192 11.05 13.10 21.45
C PRO A 192 12.14 12.87 22.52
N GLN A 193 13.13 13.77 22.61
CA GLN A 193 14.00 13.91 23.79
C GLN A 193 13.19 14.40 25.02
N ASN A 194 12.07 13.75 25.36
CA ASN A 194 11.31 14.02 26.56
C ASN A 194 10.90 12.70 27.21
N SER A 195 11.65 12.35 28.24
CA SER A 195 11.61 11.11 29.02
C SER A 195 10.37 10.94 29.91
N ASN A 196 9.30 11.75 29.74
CA ASN A 196 8.19 11.84 30.70
C ASN A 196 6.77 11.77 30.07
N SER A 197 6.58 11.16 28.90
CA SER A 197 5.23 10.92 28.35
C SER A 197 4.57 9.72 29.06
N PRO A 198 3.39 9.87 29.69
CA PRO A 198 2.70 8.78 30.39
C PRO A 198 2.28 7.68 29.41
N VAL A 199 2.48 6.42 29.80
CA VAL A 199 2.08 5.26 29.00
C VAL A 199 0.57 5.30 28.74
N ASN A 200 0.19 5.38 27.46
CA ASN A 200 -1.20 5.31 27.07
C ASN A 200 -1.71 3.86 27.15
N TRP A 201 -2.16 3.46 28.34
CA TRP A 201 -2.69 2.13 28.63
C TRP A 201 -3.85 1.71 27.72
N PHE A 202 -4.62 2.67 27.20
CA PHE A 202 -5.72 2.38 26.28
C PHE A 202 -5.19 1.90 24.92
N ALA A 203 -4.14 2.55 24.39
CA ALA A 203 -3.50 2.12 23.15
C ALA A 203 -2.84 0.73 23.31
N THR A 204 -2.14 0.50 24.43
CA THR A 204 -1.51 -0.79 24.73
C THR A 204 -2.54 -1.92 24.87
N ALA A 205 -3.64 -1.66 25.58
CA ALA A 205 -4.74 -2.61 25.71
C ALA A 205 -5.41 -2.90 24.35
N GLY A 206 -5.59 -1.88 23.51
CA GLY A 206 -6.11 -2.04 22.15
C GLY A 206 -5.26 -2.97 21.29
N VAL A 207 -3.93 -2.79 21.31
CA VAL A 207 -3.00 -3.67 20.57
C VAL A 207 -3.01 -5.08 21.14
N ALA A 208 -2.98 -5.24 22.46
CA ALA A 208 -3.01 -6.56 23.11
C ALA A 208 -4.30 -7.33 22.78
N LEU A 209 -5.45 -6.64 22.77
CA LEU A 209 -6.73 -7.23 22.40
C LEU A 209 -6.77 -7.61 20.92
N LEU A 210 -6.24 -6.78 20.02
CA LEU A 210 -6.12 -7.10 18.60
C LEU A 210 -5.28 -8.36 18.36
N LEU A 211 -4.13 -8.47 19.04
CA LEU A 211 -3.28 -9.66 18.97
C LEU A 211 -4.00 -10.90 19.52
N ALA A 212 -4.67 -10.78 20.67
CA ALA A 212 -5.43 -11.87 21.27
C ALA A 212 -6.56 -12.34 20.35
N LEU A 213 -7.31 -11.42 19.74
CA LEU A 213 -8.34 -11.76 18.75
C LEU A 213 -7.76 -12.45 17.53
N GLY A 214 -6.64 -11.95 17.00
CA GLY A 214 -5.96 -12.57 15.86
C GLY A 214 -5.52 -14.01 16.14
N VAL A 215 -4.93 -14.25 17.32
CA VAL A 215 -4.53 -15.59 17.78
C VAL A 215 -5.76 -16.47 17.99
N PHE A 216 -6.81 -15.95 18.61
CA PHE A 216 -8.05 -16.68 18.86
C PHE A 216 -8.76 -17.10 17.57
N LEU A 217 -8.92 -16.17 16.61
CA LEU A 217 -9.46 -16.45 15.28
C LEU A 217 -8.60 -17.48 14.54
N GLY A 218 -7.28 -17.35 14.60
CA GLY A 218 -6.35 -18.32 14.01
C GLY A 218 -6.49 -19.71 14.62
N ALA A 219 -6.61 -19.80 15.96
CA ALA A 219 -6.80 -21.04 16.69
C ALA A 219 -8.17 -21.67 16.38
N LEU A 220 -9.23 -20.87 16.31
CA LEU A 220 -10.59 -21.32 16.01
C LEU A 220 -10.69 -21.86 14.58
N ILE A 221 -10.08 -21.19 13.60
CA ILE A 221 -9.99 -21.67 12.21
C ILE A 221 -9.21 -22.99 12.15
N ARG A 222 -8.11 -23.12 12.92
CA ARG A 222 -7.35 -24.36 13.01
C ARG A 222 -8.16 -25.49 13.63
N TYR A 223 -8.90 -25.20 14.69
CA TYR A 223 -9.75 -26.18 15.39
C TYR A 223 -10.89 -26.71 14.48
N ILE A 224 -11.55 -25.82 13.74
CA ILE A 224 -12.62 -26.21 12.79
C ILE A 224 -12.08 -27.03 11.61
N LYS A 225 -10.80 -26.88 11.23
CA LYS A 225 -10.17 -27.64 10.13
C LYS A 225 -9.63 -29.02 10.52
N ILE A 226 -9.48 -29.29 11.82
CA ILE A 226 -8.93 -30.56 12.33
C ILE A 226 -10.06 -31.57 12.65
N LYS A 227 -11.31 -31.11 12.76
CA LYS A 227 -12.51 -31.96 12.69
C LYS A 227 -12.94 -32.16 11.24
#